data_AF-A0A377E1T6-F1
#
_entry.id   AF-A0A377E1T6-F1
#
_cell.length_a   1.000
_cell.length_b   1.000
_cell.length_c   1.000
_cell.angle_alpha   90.00
_cell.angle_beta   90.00
_cell.angle_gamma   90.00
#
_symmetry.space_group_name_H-M   'P 1'
#
loop_
_entity.id
_entity.type
_entity.pdbx_description
1 polymer ?
#
loop_
_entity_poly.entity_id
_entity_poly.type
_entity_poly.pdbx_seq_one_letter_code
_entity_poly.pdbx_strand_id
1 'polypeptide(L)'
;MACATFGLVLGGLIGGPVARYLVKHSTTPNGIPDDQEVPTAFEKPDVGRMITSLVLIETIALIAICLTVGKIVAQLLAGTAFELPTFVCVLFVGVILSNGLSIMGFYRVFERAVSVLGNVSLSLFLAMALMGLKLWELASLALPMLAILVVQTIFMALYAIFVTWRMMGKNYDAAVLAAGHCGFGLGATPTAIANMQAITERFGPSHMAFLVVPMVGAFFIDIVNALVIKLYLMLPIFAG
;
A
#
# COMPACT_ATOMS: atom_id res chain seq x y z
N MET A 1 -9.69 14.48 -9.59
CA MET A 1 -10.15 13.15 -9.14
C MET A 1 -9.96 12.08 -10.21
N ALA A 2 -10.41 12.29 -11.45
CA ALA A 2 -10.28 11.30 -12.54
C ALA A 2 -8.84 10.78 -12.78
N CYS A 3 -7.81 11.64 -12.73
CA CYS A 3 -6.40 11.20 -12.87
C CYS A 3 -5.96 10.24 -11.76
N ALA A 4 -6.39 10.50 -10.52
CA ALA A 4 -6.03 9.68 -9.36
C ALA A 4 -6.68 8.29 -9.46
N THR A 5 -7.95 8.24 -9.88
CA THR A 5 -8.64 6.99 -10.14
C THR A 5 -7.98 6.21 -11.27
N PHE A 6 -7.64 6.87 -12.37
CA PHE A 6 -6.95 6.25 -13.51
C PHE A 6 -5.57 5.71 -13.13
N GLY A 7 -4.79 6.47 -12.36
CA GLY A 7 -3.49 6.03 -11.85
C GLY A 7 -3.60 4.78 -10.97
N LEU A 8 -4.64 4.70 -10.13
CA LEU A 8 -4.96 3.52 -9.34
C LEU A 8 -5.30 2.31 -10.24
N VAL A 9 -6.10 2.49 -11.30
CA VAL A 9 -6.41 1.42 -12.27
C VAL A 9 -5.15 0.93 -12.96
N LEU A 10 -4.36 1.85 -13.54
CA LEU A 10 -3.16 1.49 -14.29
C LEU A 10 -2.07 0.90 -13.38
N GLY A 11 -1.93 1.40 -12.16
CA GLY A 11 -1.02 0.85 -11.16
C GLY A 11 -1.32 -0.62 -10.84
N GLY A 12 -2.60 -0.96 -10.69
CA GLY A 12 -3.04 -2.36 -10.53
C GLY A 12 -2.84 -3.20 -11.80
N LEU A 13 -3.17 -2.64 -12.97
CA LEU A 13 -3.13 -3.36 -14.24
C LEU A 13 -1.70 -3.68 -14.71
N ILE A 14 -0.73 -2.82 -14.42
CA ILE A 14 0.64 -2.91 -14.94
C ILE A 14 1.57 -3.69 -14.02
N GLY A 15 1.26 -3.75 -12.73
CA GLY A 15 2.00 -4.57 -11.78
C GLY A 15 2.11 -6.03 -12.22
N GLY A 16 1.02 -6.62 -12.73
CA GLY A 16 1.01 -8.01 -13.20
C GLY A 16 1.96 -8.29 -14.38
N PRO A 17 1.83 -7.60 -15.53
CA PRO A 17 2.74 -7.76 -16.67
C PRO A 17 4.21 -7.49 -16.32
N VAL A 18 4.49 -6.42 -15.58
CA VAL A 18 5.86 -6.08 -15.14
C VAL A 18 6.40 -7.17 -14.23
N ALA A 19 5.62 -7.61 -13.23
CA ALA A 19 6.02 -8.70 -12.34
C ALA A 19 6.33 -9.98 -13.10
N ARG A 20 5.46 -10.40 -14.02
CA ARG A 20 5.65 -11.62 -14.81
C ARG A 20 6.93 -11.55 -15.65
N TYR A 21 7.21 -10.39 -16.23
CA TYR A 21 8.46 -10.16 -16.96
C TYR A 21 9.67 -10.27 -16.03
N LEU A 22 9.64 -9.61 -14.87
CA LEU A 22 10.75 -9.57 -13.91
C LEU A 22 11.01 -10.93 -13.24
N VAL A 23 9.97 -11.65 -12.81
CA VAL A 23 10.10 -12.99 -12.22
C VAL A 23 10.75 -13.95 -13.21
N LYS A 24 10.33 -13.93 -14.49
CA LYS A 24 10.92 -14.78 -15.54
C LYS A 24 12.42 -14.50 -15.78
N HIS A 25 12.86 -13.26 -15.59
CA HIS A 25 14.26 -12.85 -15.78
C HIS A 25 15.03 -12.72 -14.45
N SER A 26 14.43 -13.15 -13.34
CA SER A 26 15.06 -13.10 -12.03
C SER A 26 16.07 -14.23 -11.86
N THR A 27 17.02 -14.02 -10.96
CA THR A 27 18.00 -15.04 -10.58
C THR A 27 17.37 -16.22 -9.82
N THR A 28 16.17 -16.04 -9.26
CA THR A 28 15.44 -17.05 -8.48
C THR A 28 13.97 -17.16 -8.92
N PRO A 29 13.65 -17.65 -10.13
CA PRO A 29 12.29 -17.61 -10.69
C PRO A 29 11.24 -18.41 -9.92
N ASN A 30 11.67 -19.38 -9.13
CA ASN A 30 10.81 -20.26 -8.33
C ASN A 30 10.63 -19.75 -6.88
N GLY A 31 11.03 -18.51 -6.60
CA GLY A 31 11.16 -18.00 -5.23
C GLY A 31 12.44 -18.50 -4.55
N ILE A 32 12.79 -17.89 -3.42
CA ILE A 32 13.81 -18.40 -2.51
C ILE A 32 13.10 -19.44 -1.63
N PRO A 33 13.66 -20.64 -1.37
CA PRO A 33 13.02 -21.61 -0.48
C PRO A 33 12.80 -20.98 0.89
N ASP A 34 11.51 -20.92 1.29
CA ASP A 34 10.96 -20.57 2.61
C ASP A 34 12.01 -19.96 3.55
N ASP A 35 12.10 -18.62 3.58
CA ASP A 35 12.67 -17.96 4.76
C ASP A 35 11.94 -18.57 5.96
N GLN A 36 12.70 -19.09 6.93
CA GLN A 36 12.19 -19.89 8.06
C GLN A 36 11.27 -19.11 9.02
N GLU A 37 10.82 -17.93 8.62
CA GLU A 37 9.92 -17.06 9.36
C GLU A 37 8.47 -17.37 9.01
N VAL A 38 7.61 -17.38 10.03
CA VAL A 38 6.18 -17.64 9.88
C VAL A 38 5.59 -16.57 8.94
N PRO A 39 4.97 -16.94 7.80
CA PRO A 39 4.41 -15.99 6.85
C PRO A 39 3.44 -15.03 7.53
N THR A 40 3.55 -13.73 7.26
CA THR A 40 2.60 -12.77 7.82
C THR A 40 1.20 -13.01 7.27
N ALA A 41 0.17 -12.60 8.02
CA ALA A 41 -1.22 -12.82 7.61
C ALA A 41 -1.59 -12.20 6.24
N PHE A 42 -0.82 -11.24 5.74
CA PHE A 42 -0.98 -10.66 4.40
C PHE A 42 -0.28 -11.45 3.28
N GLU A 43 0.75 -12.25 3.61
CA GLU A 43 1.52 -13.08 2.67
C GLU A 43 0.84 -14.41 2.35
N LYS A 44 0.15 -15.02 3.33
CA LYS A 44 -0.66 -16.24 3.14
C LYS A 44 -1.98 -16.14 3.93
N PRO A 45 -3.11 -15.80 3.27
CA PRO A 45 -4.41 -15.73 3.93
C PRO A 45 -4.93 -17.07 4.51
N ASP A 46 -4.44 -18.21 4.02
CA ASP A 46 -5.10 -19.52 4.19
C ASP A 46 -4.62 -20.43 5.35
N VAL A 47 -3.56 -20.10 6.12
CA VAL A 47 -2.90 -21.11 7.00
C VAL A 47 -3.36 -21.07 8.47
N GLY A 48 -4.52 -21.63 8.84
CA GLY A 48 -4.82 -22.16 10.20
C GLY A 48 -5.45 -21.29 11.33
N ARG A 49 -6.72 -21.63 11.69
CA ARG A 49 -7.62 -21.21 12.81
C ARG A 49 -8.90 -20.47 12.36
N MET A 50 -10.04 -20.99 12.81
CA MET A 50 -11.39 -20.58 12.38
C MET A 50 -11.71 -19.14 12.78
N ILE A 51 -12.27 -18.35 11.86
CA ILE A 51 -12.80 -17.01 12.13
C ILE A 51 -14.18 -17.19 12.77
N THR A 52 -14.31 -16.85 14.05
CA THR A 52 -15.61 -16.78 14.72
C THR A 52 -16.20 -15.38 14.57
N SER A 53 -17.52 -15.25 14.47
CA SER A 53 -18.20 -13.94 14.39
C SER A 53 -17.81 -12.99 15.52
N LEU A 54 -17.54 -13.53 16.72
CA LEU A 54 -17.08 -12.76 17.87
C LEU A 54 -15.72 -12.07 17.59
N VAL A 55 -14.74 -12.82 17.10
CA VAL A 55 -13.39 -12.32 16.78
C VAL A 55 -13.45 -11.25 15.69
N LEU A 56 -14.36 -11.40 14.73
CA LEU A 56 -14.58 -10.40 13.69
C LEU A 56 -15.13 -9.09 14.28
N ILE A 57 -16.14 -9.17 15.15
CA ILE A 57 -16.72 -8.00 15.83
C ILE A 57 -15.67 -7.30 16.70
N GLU A 58 -14.89 -8.05 17.49
CA GLU A 58 -13.80 -7.51 18.31
C GLU A 58 -12.76 -6.79 17.44
N THR A 59 -12.40 -7.38 16.30
CA THR A 59 -11.45 -6.79 15.36
C THR A 59 -11.98 -5.48 14.76
N ILE A 60 -13.25 -5.47 14.33
CA ILE A 60 -13.91 -4.26 13.83
C ILE A 60 -13.97 -3.18 14.91
N ALA A 61 -14.29 -3.55 16.15
CA ALA A 61 -14.33 -2.62 17.27
C ALA A 61 -12.96 -2.00 17.56
N LEU A 62 -11.89 -2.81 17.57
CA LEU A 62 -10.52 -2.31 17.74
C LEU A 62 -10.12 -1.35 16.62
N ILE A 63 -10.43 -1.68 15.35
CA ILE A 63 -10.17 -0.79 14.22
C ILE A 63 -10.96 0.53 14.37
N ALA A 64 -12.22 0.47 14.79
CA ALA A 64 -13.05 1.65 15.03
C ALA A 64 -12.48 2.55 16.16
N ILE A 65 -11.97 1.94 17.25
CA ILE A 65 -11.29 2.67 18.32
C ILE A 65 -10.03 3.35 17.79
N CYS A 66 -9.18 2.63 17.05
CA CYS A 66 -7.97 3.20 16.45
C CYS A 66 -8.28 4.39 15.53
N LEU A 67 -9.30 4.26 14.67
CA LEU A 67 -9.74 5.33 13.78
C LEU A 67 -10.25 6.55 14.54
N THR A 68 -11.07 6.33 15.56
CA THR A 68 -11.69 7.41 16.34
C THR A 68 -10.65 8.17 17.15
N VAL A 69 -9.84 7.45 17.95
CA VAL A 69 -8.80 8.04 18.79
C VAL A 69 -7.71 8.68 17.93
N GLY A 70 -7.26 7.99 16.87
CA GLY A 70 -6.26 8.52 15.95
C GLY A 70 -6.71 9.81 15.25
N LYS A 71 -7.99 9.92 14.86
CA LYS A 71 -8.55 11.15 14.29
C LYS A 71 -8.56 12.29 15.32
N ILE A 72 -8.93 12.02 16.57
CA ILE A 72 -8.91 13.02 17.64
C ILE A 72 -7.48 13.52 17.87
N VAL A 73 -6.50 12.61 17.94
CA VAL A 73 -5.09 12.96 18.07
C VAL A 73 -4.64 13.83 16.89
N ALA A 74 -4.97 13.46 15.65
CA ALA A 74 -4.63 14.26 14.47
C ALA A 74 -5.24 15.68 14.52
N GLN A 75 -6.48 15.81 14.99
CA GLN A 75 -7.14 17.12 15.15
C GLN A 75 -6.49 17.97 16.24
N LEU A 76 -6.01 17.36 17.33
CA LEU A 76 -5.28 18.09 18.38
C LEU A 76 -3.88 18.55 17.93
N LEU A 77 -3.25 17.79 17.01
CA LEU A 77 -1.94 18.13 16.46
C LEU A 77 -2.03 19.13 15.29
N ALA A 78 -3.22 19.34 14.72
CA ALA A 78 -3.43 20.25 13.61
C ALA A 78 -3.03 21.69 13.97
N GLY A 79 -2.22 22.33 13.13
CA GLY A 79 -1.72 23.69 13.36
C GLY A 79 -0.55 23.79 14.35
N THR A 80 -0.05 22.68 14.89
CA THR A 80 1.17 22.67 15.70
C THR A 80 2.41 22.38 14.84
N ALA A 81 3.61 22.54 15.42
CA ALA A 81 4.85 22.13 14.75
C ALA A 81 4.93 20.61 14.46
N PHE A 82 4.09 19.81 15.13
CA PHE A 82 3.99 18.35 14.99
C PHE A 82 2.77 17.92 14.17
N GLU A 83 2.25 18.77 13.28
CA GLU A 83 1.15 18.38 12.38
C GLU A 83 1.57 17.16 11.54
N LEU A 84 0.86 16.06 11.75
CA LEU A 84 1.08 14.78 11.08
C LEU A 84 -0.20 14.37 10.31
N PRO A 85 -0.05 13.65 9.19
CA PRO A 85 -1.20 13.09 8.48
C PRO A 85 -2.07 12.21 9.38
N THR A 86 -3.39 12.32 9.26
CA THR A 86 -4.35 11.60 10.12
C THR A 86 -4.10 10.09 10.17
N PHE A 87 -3.74 9.49 9.03
CA PHE A 87 -3.43 8.07 8.94
C PHE A 87 -2.24 7.67 9.83
N VAL A 88 -1.21 8.52 9.95
CA VAL A 88 -0.05 8.27 10.82
C VAL A 88 -0.48 8.23 12.29
N CYS A 89 -1.32 9.17 12.72
CA CYS A 89 -1.87 9.17 14.08
C CYS A 89 -2.71 7.91 14.36
N VAL A 90 -3.53 7.48 13.40
CA VAL A 90 -4.32 6.24 13.50
C VAL A 90 -3.42 5.00 13.60
N LEU A 91 -2.36 4.90 12.77
CA LEU A 91 -1.38 3.81 12.85
C LEU A 91 -0.70 3.78 14.22
N PHE A 92 -0.26 4.93 14.72
CA PHE A 92 0.43 5.02 16.00
C PHE A 92 -0.46 4.57 17.17
N VAL A 93 -1.73 5.00 17.17
CA VAL A 93 -2.74 4.50 18.12
C VAL A 93 -2.92 2.99 17.99
N GLY A 94 -2.96 2.45 16.76
CA GLY A 94 -3.03 1.01 16.52
C GLY A 94 -1.83 0.24 17.08
N VAL A 95 -0.62 0.78 16.95
CA VAL A 95 0.60 0.21 17.55
C VAL A 95 0.49 0.23 19.08
N ILE A 96 0.11 1.36 19.69
CA ILE A 96 -0.05 1.46 21.14
C ILE A 96 -1.12 0.49 21.65
N LEU A 97 -2.27 0.42 20.97
CA LEU A 97 -3.39 -0.42 21.36
C LEU A 97 -3.01 -1.91 21.24
N SER A 98 -2.43 -2.33 20.12
CA SER A 98 -2.02 -3.73 19.91
C SER A 98 -0.95 -4.18 20.90
N ASN A 99 0.07 -3.36 21.15
CA ASN A 99 1.12 -3.66 22.12
C ASN A 99 0.57 -3.62 23.56
N GLY A 100 -0.25 -2.62 23.89
CA GLY A 100 -0.85 -2.47 25.21
C GLY A 100 -1.77 -3.65 25.58
N LEU A 101 -2.66 -4.06 24.68
CA LEU A 101 -3.54 -5.22 24.89
C LEU A 101 -2.74 -6.53 24.99
N SER A 102 -1.66 -6.67 24.24
CA SER A 102 -0.77 -7.84 24.29
C SER A 102 0.00 -7.92 25.62
N ILE A 103 0.52 -6.79 26.11
CA ILE A 103 1.27 -6.71 27.38
C ILE A 103 0.37 -6.98 28.58
N MET A 104 -0.87 -6.46 28.58
CA MET A 104 -1.82 -6.70 29.66
C MET A 104 -2.43 -8.11 29.66
N GLY A 105 -2.19 -8.91 28.61
CA GLY A 105 -2.69 -10.28 28.51
C GLY A 105 -4.21 -10.39 28.29
N PHE A 106 -4.92 -9.28 28.09
CA PHE A 106 -6.39 -9.26 27.93
C PHE A 106 -6.84 -9.79 26.57
N TYR A 107 -6.09 -9.52 25.50
CA TYR A 107 -6.47 -9.91 24.15
C TYR A 107 -5.26 -9.87 23.22
N ARG A 108 -5.00 -10.97 22.49
CA ARG A 108 -4.05 -10.95 21.37
C ARG A 108 -4.81 -10.61 20.11
N VAL A 109 -4.44 -9.50 19.47
CA VAL A 109 -5.01 -9.10 18.18
C VAL A 109 -4.93 -10.28 17.22
N PHE A 110 -6.09 -10.73 16.74
CA PHE A 110 -6.14 -11.85 15.81
C PHE A 110 -5.74 -11.36 14.42
N GLU A 111 -4.44 -11.44 14.12
CA GLU A 111 -3.83 -10.92 12.88
C GLU A 111 -4.56 -11.38 11.61
N ARG A 112 -5.16 -12.58 11.65
CA ARG A 112 -5.97 -13.07 10.54
C ARG A 112 -7.29 -12.35 10.35
N ALA A 113 -8.02 -12.03 11.42
CA ALA A 113 -9.26 -11.26 11.27
C ALA A 113 -8.94 -9.87 10.73
N VAL A 114 -7.81 -9.28 11.17
CA VAL A 114 -7.31 -8.01 10.62
C VAL A 114 -6.95 -8.15 9.14
N SER A 115 -6.22 -9.21 8.76
CA SER A 115 -5.86 -9.49 7.35
C SER A 115 -7.09 -9.72 6.47
N VAL A 116 -8.05 -10.53 6.91
CA VAL A 116 -9.30 -10.80 6.16
C VAL A 116 -10.10 -9.52 5.99
N LEU A 117 -10.29 -8.75 7.06
CA LEU A 117 -10.99 -7.48 6.98
C LEU A 117 -10.23 -6.50 6.06
N GLY A 118 -8.90 -6.45 6.17
CA GLY A 118 -8.02 -5.65 5.32
C GLY A 118 -8.11 -6.01 3.84
N ASN A 119 -8.06 -7.30 3.48
CA ASN A 119 -8.17 -7.78 2.11
C ASN A 119 -9.56 -7.52 1.52
N VAL A 120 -10.62 -7.66 2.33
CA VAL A 120 -11.99 -7.31 1.92
C VAL A 120 -12.10 -5.81 1.70
N SER A 121 -11.64 -4.99 2.65
CA SER A 121 -11.64 -3.52 2.52
C SER A 121 -10.82 -3.05 1.33
N LEU A 122 -9.67 -3.67 1.07
CA LEU A 122 -8.82 -3.40 -0.09
C LEU A 122 -9.56 -3.69 -1.39
N SER A 123 -10.17 -4.88 -1.49
CA SER A 123 -10.93 -5.29 -2.68
C SER A 123 -12.12 -4.36 -2.94
N LEU A 124 -12.85 -3.97 -1.89
CA LEU A 124 -13.94 -3.00 -1.97
C LEU A 124 -13.44 -1.61 -2.38
N PHE A 125 -12.32 -1.15 -1.82
CA PHE A 125 -11.71 0.12 -2.19
C PHE A 125 -11.32 0.18 -3.66
N LEU A 126 -10.65 -0.86 -4.17
CA LEU A 126 -10.28 -0.97 -5.58
C LEU A 126 -11.53 -1.00 -6.48
N ALA A 127 -12.57 -1.75 -6.11
CA ALA A 127 -13.82 -1.80 -6.86
C ALA A 127 -14.54 -0.44 -6.90
N MET A 128 -14.66 0.24 -5.76
CA MET A 128 -15.26 1.58 -5.66
C MET A 128 -14.48 2.61 -6.47
N ALA A 129 -13.14 2.56 -6.43
CA ALA A 129 -12.30 3.41 -7.25
C ALA A 129 -12.60 3.18 -8.75
N LEU A 130 -12.65 1.93 -9.20
CA LEU A 130 -12.94 1.59 -10.60
C LEU A 130 -14.34 2.06 -11.05
N MET A 131 -15.37 1.91 -10.21
CA MET A 131 -16.74 2.32 -10.53
C MET A 131 -16.90 3.84 -10.66
N GLY A 132 -16.11 4.63 -9.94
CA GLY A 132 -16.14 6.09 -9.99
C GLY A 132 -15.53 6.71 -11.25
N LEU A 133 -14.96 5.89 -12.15
CA LEU A 133 -14.20 6.37 -13.30
C LEU A 133 -15.12 6.74 -14.47
N LYS A 134 -15.51 8.02 -14.53
CA LYS A 134 -16.25 8.58 -15.66
C LYS A 134 -15.31 8.86 -16.84
N LEU A 135 -14.93 7.81 -17.57
CA LEU A 135 -14.11 7.88 -18.80
C LEU A 135 -14.63 8.93 -19.80
N TRP A 136 -15.95 9.13 -19.81
CA TRP A 136 -16.63 10.05 -20.73
C TRP A 136 -16.51 11.53 -20.33
N GLU A 137 -16.46 11.87 -19.04
CA GLU A 137 -16.25 13.26 -18.58
C GLU A 137 -14.84 13.76 -18.88
N LEU A 138 -13.90 12.85 -19.13
CA LEU A 138 -12.57 13.19 -19.57
C LEU A 138 -12.54 13.56 -21.05
N ALA A 139 -13.44 13.04 -21.89
CA ALA A 139 -13.27 13.02 -23.35
C ALA A 139 -12.99 14.40 -24.01
N SER A 140 -13.46 15.52 -23.44
CA SER A 140 -13.24 16.87 -23.97
C SER A 140 -11.93 17.56 -23.51
N LEU A 141 -11.32 17.11 -22.40
CA LEU A 141 -9.97 17.51 -21.93
C LEU A 141 -8.98 16.32 -21.90
N ALA A 142 -9.39 15.16 -22.43
CA ALA A 142 -8.75 13.86 -22.20
C ALA A 142 -7.44 13.73 -22.93
N LEU A 143 -7.34 14.25 -24.15
CA LEU A 143 -6.22 13.90 -25.03
C LEU A 143 -4.86 14.30 -24.42
N PRO A 144 -4.67 15.53 -23.90
CA PRO A 144 -3.43 15.92 -23.23
C PRO A 144 -3.20 15.13 -21.93
N MET A 145 -4.27 14.89 -21.17
CA MET A 145 -4.19 14.23 -19.86
C MET A 145 -3.86 12.74 -19.99
N LEU A 146 -4.46 12.06 -20.97
CA LEU A 146 -4.24 10.67 -21.31
C LEU A 146 -2.83 10.49 -21.85
N ALA A 147 -2.34 11.41 -22.69
CA ALA A 147 -0.95 11.41 -23.15
C ALA A 147 0.04 11.48 -21.97
N ILE A 148 -0.17 12.40 -21.02
CA ILE A 148 0.66 12.50 -19.81
C ILE A 148 0.61 11.21 -19.01
N LEU A 149 -0.59 10.66 -18.78
CA LEU A 149 -0.76 9.44 -17.99
C LEU A 149 -0.12 8.21 -18.65
N VAL A 150 -0.19 8.08 -19.98
CA VAL A 150 0.50 7.01 -20.72
C VAL A 150 2.01 7.17 -20.62
N VAL A 151 2.54 8.38 -20.80
CA VAL A 151 3.98 8.64 -20.64
C VAL A 151 4.44 8.34 -19.22
N GLN A 152 3.71 8.81 -18.21
CA GLN A 152 4.00 8.53 -16.80
C GLN A 152 3.99 7.03 -16.52
N THR A 153 3.02 6.33 -17.09
CA THR A 153 2.87 4.89 -16.95
C THR A 153 4.06 4.12 -17.53
N ILE A 154 4.46 4.45 -18.76
CA ILE A 154 5.62 3.86 -19.41
C ILE A 154 6.88 4.17 -18.60
N PHE A 155 7.05 5.43 -18.18
CA PHE A 155 8.20 5.85 -17.39
C PHE A 155 8.27 5.09 -16.05
N MET A 156 7.14 4.89 -15.37
CA MET A 156 7.09 4.11 -14.13
C MET A 156 7.47 2.64 -14.37
N ALA A 157 6.94 2.01 -15.42
CA ALA A 157 7.29 0.64 -15.76
C ALA A 157 8.79 0.50 -16.06
N LEU A 158 9.35 1.43 -16.85
CA LEU A 158 10.78 1.48 -17.13
C LEU A 158 11.60 1.71 -15.86
N TYR A 159 11.18 2.62 -14.98
CA TYR A 159 11.87 2.88 -13.72
C TYR A 159 11.87 1.66 -12.79
N ALA A 160 10.74 0.95 -12.69
CA ALA A 160 10.66 -0.28 -11.93
C ALA A 160 11.58 -1.37 -12.48
N ILE A 161 11.64 -1.55 -13.80
CA ILE A 161 12.45 -2.58 -14.47
C ILE A 161 13.95 -2.23 -14.45
N PHE A 162 14.30 -0.99 -14.76
CA PHE A 162 15.69 -0.57 -14.94
C PHE A 162 16.36 -0.11 -13.66
N VAL A 163 15.64 0.52 -12.74
CA VAL A 163 16.20 1.06 -11.51
C VAL A 163 15.85 0.16 -10.34
N THR A 164 14.56 0.03 -10.01
CA THR A 164 14.11 -0.63 -8.77
C THR A 164 14.56 -2.09 -8.70
N TRP A 165 14.24 -2.87 -9.74
CA TRP A 165 14.59 -4.29 -9.80
C TRP A 165 16.11 -4.53 -9.82
N ARG A 166 16.88 -3.67 -10.50
CA ARG A 166 18.34 -3.80 -10.56
C ARG A 166 19.01 -3.43 -9.24
N MET A 167 18.57 -2.35 -8.59
CA MET A 167 19.11 -1.91 -7.30
C MET A 167 18.80 -2.89 -6.18
N MET A 168 17.66 -3.58 -6.25
CA MET A 168 17.24 -4.59 -5.28
C MET A 168 17.86 -5.98 -5.48
N GLY A 169 18.80 -6.14 -6.43
CA GLY A 169 19.57 -7.39 -6.58
C GLY A 169 19.03 -8.40 -7.60
N LYS A 170 18.02 -8.04 -8.41
CA LYS A 170 17.47 -8.85 -9.52
C LYS A 170 16.95 -10.25 -9.14
N ASN A 171 16.61 -10.48 -7.88
CA ASN A 171 16.01 -11.72 -7.39
C ASN A 171 14.46 -11.66 -7.43
N TYR A 172 13.80 -12.71 -6.93
CA TYR A 172 12.35 -12.77 -6.84
C TYR A 172 11.76 -11.67 -5.96
N ASP A 173 12.33 -11.43 -4.78
CA ASP A 173 11.85 -10.37 -3.89
C ASP A 173 11.94 -8.98 -4.53
N ALA A 174 13.01 -8.72 -5.28
CA ALA A 174 13.15 -7.51 -6.07
C ALA A 174 12.04 -7.38 -7.13
N ALA A 175 11.57 -8.49 -7.70
CA ALA A 175 10.48 -8.49 -8.67
C ALA A 175 9.12 -8.20 -8.00
N VAL A 176 8.86 -8.79 -6.83
CA VAL A 176 7.65 -8.51 -6.03
C VAL A 176 7.66 -7.05 -5.57
N LEU A 177 8.81 -6.56 -5.08
CA LEU A 177 8.97 -5.16 -4.66
C LEU A 177 8.83 -4.19 -5.83
N ALA A 178 9.40 -4.48 -6.99
CA ALA A 178 9.22 -3.65 -8.19
C ALA A 178 7.76 -3.59 -8.66
N ALA A 179 7.01 -4.70 -8.54
CA ALA A 179 5.59 -4.72 -8.85
C ALA A 179 4.74 -3.95 -7.82
N GLY A 180 5.10 -4.07 -6.53
CA GLY A 180 4.57 -3.21 -5.46
C GLY A 180 4.85 -1.74 -5.74
N HIS A 181 6.07 -1.40 -6.19
CA HIS A 181 6.45 -0.05 -6.56
C HIS A 181 5.67 0.48 -7.77
N CYS A 182 5.42 -0.33 -8.81
CA CYS A 182 4.52 0.06 -9.90
C CYS A 182 3.10 0.37 -9.40
N GLY A 183 2.58 -0.48 -8.51
CA GLY A 183 1.25 -0.29 -7.93
C GLY A 183 1.16 0.96 -7.06
N PHE A 184 2.16 1.17 -6.22
CA PHE A 184 2.26 2.33 -5.35
C PHE A 184 2.48 3.63 -6.15
N GLY A 185 3.45 3.65 -7.06
CA GLY A 185 3.93 4.85 -7.75
C GLY A 185 2.95 5.44 -8.77
N LEU A 186 2.04 4.62 -9.33
CA LEU A 186 0.94 5.11 -10.18
C LEU A 186 -0.37 5.30 -9.40
N GLY A 187 -0.59 4.50 -8.37
CA GLY A 187 -1.81 4.48 -7.58
C GLY A 187 -1.57 4.89 -6.14
N ALA A 188 -1.72 3.91 -5.23
CA ALA A 188 -1.53 4.09 -3.81
C ALA A 188 -1.03 2.79 -3.15
N THR A 189 -0.79 2.81 -1.84
CA THR A 189 -0.46 1.62 -1.05
C THR A 189 -1.39 0.42 -1.29
N PRO A 190 -2.73 0.58 -1.36
CA PRO A 190 -3.63 -0.53 -1.67
C PRO A 190 -3.32 -1.23 -3.01
N THR A 191 -3.03 -0.50 -4.08
CA THR A 191 -2.69 -1.11 -5.38
C THR A 191 -1.35 -1.83 -5.34
N ALA A 192 -0.40 -1.34 -4.53
CA ALA A 192 0.85 -2.03 -4.28
C ALA A 192 0.62 -3.41 -3.63
N ILE A 193 -0.17 -3.44 -2.55
CA ILE A 193 -0.48 -4.67 -1.82
C ILE A 193 -1.20 -5.66 -2.72
N ALA A 194 -2.21 -5.20 -3.48
CA ALA A 194 -2.93 -6.05 -4.42
C ALA A 194 -2.02 -6.68 -5.49
N ASN A 195 -1.07 -5.90 -6.03
CA ASN A 195 -0.09 -6.43 -6.99
C ASN A 195 0.83 -7.49 -6.36
N MET A 196 1.35 -7.22 -5.16
CA MET A 196 2.23 -8.14 -4.45
C MET A 196 1.49 -9.42 -4.06
N GLN A 197 0.24 -9.34 -3.62
CA GLN A 197 -0.61 -10.49 -3.32
C GLN A 197 -0.87 -11.34 -4.56
N ALA A 198 -1.25 -10.72 -5.68
CA ALA A 198 -1.48 -11.45 -6.94
C ALA A 198 -0.25 -12.23 -7.44
N ILE A 199 0.96 -11.76 -7.11
CA ILE A 199 2.21 -12.45 -7.46
C ILE A 199 2.50 -13.55 -6.44
N THR A 200 2.43 -13.23 -5.15
CA THR A 200 2.77 -14.18 -4.09
C THR A 200 1.80 -15.36 -3.99
N GLU A 201 0.54 -15.18 -4.38
CA GLU A 201 -0.42 -16.27 -4.56
C GLU A 201 0.00 -17.29 -5.64
N ARG A 202 0.72 -16.83 -6.68
CA ARG A 202 1.14 -17.67 -7.82
C ARG A 202 2.55 -18.23 -7.68
N PHE A 203 3.45 -17.46 -7.10
CA PHE A 203 4.90 -17.74 -7.12
C PHE A 203 5.51 -17.95 -5.72
N GLY A 204 4.73 -17.81 -4.65
CA GLY A 204 5.18 -17.99 -3.27
C GLY A 204 5.38 -16.67 -2.51
N PRO A 205 5.49 -16.71 -1.17
CA PRO A 205 5.55 -15.51 -0.33
C PRO A 205 6.85 -14.70 -0.55
N SER A 206 6.82 -13.42 -0.16
CA SER A 206 7.99 -12.53 -0.17
C SER A 206 7.95 -11.59 1.04
N HIS A 207 8.61 -11.99 2.13
CA HIS A 207 8.55 -11.25 3.39
C HIS A 207 9.15 -9.84 3.26
N MET A 208 10.29 -9.74 2.59
CA MET A 208 10.98 -8.48 2.34
C MET A 208 10.09 -7.45 1.63
N ALA A 209 9.33 -7.86 0.61
CA ALA A 209 8.47 -6.93 -0.13
C ALA A 209 7.30 -6.43 0.73
N PHE A 210 6.66 -7.31 1.50
CA PHE A 210 5.53 -6.97 2.36
C PHE A 210 5.92 -6.15 3.60
N LEU A 211 7.19 -6.17 4.03
CA LEU A 211 7.70 -5.25 5.04
C LEU A 211 8.08 -3.89 4.44
N VAL A 212 8.90 -3.89 3.38
CA VAL A 212 9.51 -2.66 2.87
C VAL A 212 8.51 -1.77 2.16
N VAL A 213 7.66 -2.32 1.28
CA VAL A 213 6.77 -1.52 0.43
C VAL A 213 5.72 -0.75 1.25
N PRO A 214 5.02 -1.35 2.24
CA PRO A 214 4.08 -0.59 3.05
C PRO A 214 4.75 0.46 3.93
N MET A 215 5.92 0.19 4.52
CA MET A 215 6.63 1.18 5.33
C MET A 215 7.07 2.39 4.49
N VAL A 216 7.66 2.16 3.32
CA VAL A 216 8.13 3.24 2.45
C VAL A 216 6.95 3.97 1.78
N GLY A 217 6.00 3.21 1.23
CA GLY A 217 4.89 3.74 0.45
C GLY A 217 3.73 4.31 1.27
N ALA A 218 3.52 3.89 2.52
CA ALA A 218 2.43 4.44 3.33
C ALA A 218 2.91 5.42 4.39
N PHE A 219 4.07 5.20 4.98
CA PHE A 219 4.52 5.98 6.13
C PHE A 219 5.57 7.03 5.75
N PHE A 220 6.70 6.61 5.19
CA PHE A 220 7.80 7.54 4.91
C PHE A 220 7.46 8.56 3.85
N ILE A 221 6.80 8.14 2.77
CA ILE A 221 6.47 9.07 1.69
C ILE A 221 5.50 10.17 2.15
N ASP A 222 4.56 9.87 3.06
CA ASP A 222 3.62 10.86 3.55
C ASP A 222 4.31 11.93 4.40
N ILE A 223 5.30 11.53 5.22
CA ILE A 223 6.15 12.46 5.97
C ILE A 223 6.99 13.32 5.03
N VAL A 224 7.63 12.68 4.04
CA VAL A 224 8.45 13.39 3.04
C VAL A 224 7.57 14.34 2.24
N ASN A 225 6.37 13.94 1.83
CA ASN A 225 5.45 14.75 1.06
C ASN A 225 4.96 15.96 1.86
N ALA A 226 4.59 15.76 3.14
CA ALA A 226 4.23 16.87 4.03
C ALA A 226 5.39 17.88 4.16
N LEU A 227 6.62 17.39 4.33
CA LEU A 227 7.81 18.24 4.44
C LEU A 227 8.14 18.95 3.12
N VAL A 228 8.13 18.24 1.99
CA VAL A 228 8.43 18.79 0.66
C VAL A 228 7.40 19.84 0.26
N ILE A 229 6.10 19.59 0.46
CA ILE A 229 5.05 20.58 0.17
C ILE A 229 5.25 21.82 1.04
N LYS A 230 5.47 21.65 2.36
CA LYS A 230 5.67 22.77 3.28
C LYS A 230 6.89 23.62 2.90
N LEU A 231 8.01 22.98 2.56
CA LEU A 231 9.21 23.68 2.09
C LEU A 231 8.99 24.36 0.73
N TYR A 232 8.28 23.70 -0.19
CA TYR A 232 7.98 24.25 -1.51
C TYR A 232 7.10 25.50 -1.41
N LEU A 233 6.09 25.49 -0.53
CA LEU A 233 5.24 26.65 -0.26
C LEU A 233 5.97 27.79 0.47
N MET A 234 7.05 27.48 1.20
CA MET A 234 7.91 28.50 1.81
C MET A 234 8.88 29.17 0.82
N LEU A 235 8.97 28.70 -0.43
CA LEU A 235 9.81 29.34 -1.43
C LEU A 235 9.28 30.76 -1.75
N PRO A 236 10.18 31.75 -1.95
CA PRO A 236 9.82 33.16 -2.13
C PRO A 236 9.00 33.46 -3.40
N ILE A 237 8.82 32.47 -4.27
CA ILE A 237 7.97 32.55 -5.48
C ILE A 237 6.48 32.41 -5.12
N PHE A 238 6.15 31.76 -3.99
CA PHE A 238 4.78 31.52 -3.52
C PHE A 238 4.43 32.29 -2.24
N ALA A 239 5.38 33.01 -1.65
CA ALA A 239 5.20 33.79 -0.42
C ALA A 239 4.59 35.20 -0.68
N GLY A 240 3.74 35.33 -1.70
CA GLY A 240 3.04 36.56 -2.09
C GLY A 240 1.55 36.50 -1.86
#